data_AF-A0A7K2EDE5-F1
#
_entry.id   AF-A0A7K2EDE5-F1
#
_cell.length_a   1.000
_cell.length_b   1.000
_cell.length_c   1.000
_cell.angle_alpha   90.00
_cell.angle_beta   90.00
_cell.angle_gamma   90.00
#
_symmetry.space_group_name_H-M   'P 1'
#
loop_
_entity.id
_entity.type
_entity.pdbx_description
1 polymer ?
#
loop_
_entity_poly.entity_id
_entity_poly.type
_entity_poly.pdbx_seq_one_letter_code
_entity_poly.pdbx_strand_id
1 'polypeptide(L)'
;FDPIGTLARETPSWVYRDSRDLTGFIDGTENPPVAEARELAVIADGPGAGGSFVLAQRWIHDLDGFAALATAEQEQVIGRTKPDSVELEDLPANSHLGRVVHTDAAGDEIEIYRRSVPYGTSTEAGLYFLAFTDDLAKIDLMLGAMFGATGDGRHDRLVTFSETVSGAYYYAPSRETLQSLGLAG
;
A
#
# COMPACT_ATOMS: atom_id res chain seq x y z
N PHE A 1 -35.91 9.79 -1.46
CA PHE A 1 -34.66 10.36 -1.97
C PHE A 1 -34.29 9.60 -3.22
N ASP A 2 -34.05 10.30 -4.33
CA ASP A 2 -33.55 9.67 -5.54
C ASP A 2 -32.08 9.26 -5.33
N PRO A 3 -31.66 8.09 -5.84
CA PRO A 3 -30.27 7.65 -5.68
C PRO A 3 -29.33 8.60 -6.42
N ILE A 4 -28.39 9.19 -5.68
CA ILE A 4 -27.33 10.06 -6.23
C ILE A 4 -26.08 9.29 -6.67
N GLY A 5 -26.11 7.95 -6.55
CA GLY A 5 -25.02 7.07 -6.92
C GLY A 5 -25.46 5.60 -6.91
N THR A 6 -24.63 4.75 -7.53
CA THR A 6 -24.81 3.30 -7.58
C THR A 6 -23.58 2.64 -6.98
N LEU A 7 -23.78 1.60 -6.17
CA LEU A 7 -22.68 0.80 -5.62
C LEU A 7 -21.92 0.14 -6.77
N ALA A 8 -20.69 0.58 -7.01
CA ALA A 8 -19.83 -0.02 -8.02
C ALA A 8 -19.13 -1.28 -7.49
N ARG A 9 -18.70 -1.27 -6.22
CA ARG A 9 -18.00 -2.38 -5.58
C ARG A 9 -18.08 -2.27 -4.06
N GLU A 10 -18.22 -3.42 -3.43
CA GLU A 10 -18.00 -3.63 -2.01
C GLU A 10 -16.92 -4.71 -1.85
N THR A 11 -16.01 -4.54 -0.89
CA THR A 11 -14.96 -5.52 -0.61
C THR A 11 -14.84 -5.69 0.89
N PRO A 12 -15.50 -6.70 1.48
CA PRO A 12 -15.36 -7.02 2.88
C PRO A 12 -13.92 -7.44 3.19
N SER A 13 -13.31 -6.75 4.16
CA SER A 13 -11.91 -6.94 4.56
C SER A 13 -11.80 -7.11 6.07
N TRP A 14 -10.70 -7.70 6.53
CA TRP A 14 -10.47 -7.95 7.96
C TRP A 14 -8.99 -7.86 8.31
N VAL A 15 -8.71 -7.57 9.58
CA VAL A 15 -7.36 -7.73 10.13
C VAL A 15 -7.09 -9.21 10.33
N TYR A 16 -6.02 -9.72 9.74
CA TYR A 16 -5.64 -11.12 9.82
C TYR A 16 -4.50 -11.32 10.81
N ARG A 17 -4.72 -12.12 11.85
CA ARG A 17 -3.75 -12.40 12.93
C ARG A 17 -3.19 -11.10 13.54
N ASP A 18 -1.88 -11.02 13.70
CA ASP A 18 -1.06 -9.91 14.16
C ASP A 18 -0.76 -8.91 13.02
N SER A 19 -1.79 -8.47 12.29
CA SER A 19 -1.68 -7.57 11.13
C SER A 19 -0.88 -8.15 9.96
N ARG A 20 -1.15 -9.40 9.61
CA ARG A 20 -0.52 -10.07 8.47
C ARG A 20 -1.32 -9.91 7.19
N ASP A 21 -0.60 -9.83 6.09
CA ASP A 21 -1.12 -10.18 4.78
C ASP A 21 -1.36 -11.71 4.66
N LEU A 22 -2.15 -12.15 3.68
CA LEU A 22 -2.44 -13.55 3.44
C LEU A 22 -1.23 -14.37 2.96
N THR A 23 -0.18 -13.72 2.44
CA THR A 23 1.16 -14.35 2.24
C THR A 23 1.77 -14.84 3.56
N GLY A 24 1.28 -14.31 4.68
CA GLY A 24 1.70 -14.65 6.03
C GLY A 24 2.81 -13.76 6.57
N PHE A 25 3.18 -12.67 5.90
CA PHE A 25 4.09 -11.64 6.40
C PHE A 25 3.32 -10.54 7.13
N ILE A 26 3.92 -9.93 8.16
CA ILE A 26 3.35 -8.75 8.82
C ILE A 26 3.36 -7.60 7.83
N ASP A 27 2.20 -6.96 7.64
CA ASP A 27 2.03 -5.80 6.79
C ASP A 27 1.82 -4.54 7.64
N GLY A 28 2.48 -3.45 7.25
CA GLY A 28 2.48 -2.18 7.97
C GLY A 28 3.54 -2.06 9.07
N THR A 29 4.58 -2.89 9.07
CA THR A 29 5.70 -2.78 10.04
C THR A 29 6.36 -1.39 10.00
N GLU A 30 6.62 -0.87 8.80
CA GLU A 30 7.21 0.46 8.56
C GLU A 30 6.13 1.55 8.40
N ASN A 31 4.91 1.35 8.90
CA ASN A 31 3.98 2.48 8.94
C ASN A 31 4.40 3.44 10.06
N PRO A 32 4.41 4.75 9.80
CA PRO A 32 4.67 5.72 10.85
C PRO A 32 3.59 5.61 11.95
N PRO A 33 3.93 5.95 13.20
CA PRO A 33 2.96 6.06 14.28
C PRO A 33 1.78 6.95 13.85
N VAL A 34 0.56 6.63 14.32
CA VAL A 34 -0.65 7.38 13.93
C VAL A 34 -0.54 8.87 14.24
N ALA A 35 0.23 9.26 15.26
CA ALA A 35 0.49 10.64 15.59
C ALA A 35 1.28 11.39 14.50
N GLU A 36 2.18 10.69 13.81
CA GLU A 36 3.07 11.22 12.76
C GLU A 36 2.46 11.06 11.36
N ALA A 37 1.56 10.08 11.17
CA ALA A 37 0.86 9.83 9.92
C ALA A 37 0.15 11.07 9.34
N ARG A 38 -0.28 12.01 10.21
CA ARG A 38 -0.89 13.26 9.77
C ARG A 38 0.11 14.15 9.02
N GLU A 39 1.32 14.31 9.53
CA GLU A 39 2.32 15.22 8.95
C GLU A 39 2.79 14.71 7.59
N LEU A 40 2.77 13.39 7.40
CA LEU A 40 3.26 12.69 6.23
C LEU A 40 2.20 12.53 5.12
N ALA A 41 0.93 12.36 5.48
CA ALA A 41 -0.12 12.02 4.53
C ALA A 41 -1.10 13.17 4.22
N VAL A 42 -1.03 14.29 4.95
CA VAL A 42 -1.97 15.40 4.80
C VAL A 42 -1.29 16.59 4.14
N ILE A 43 -1.90 17.10 3.07
CA ILE A 43 -1.43 18.29 2.35
C ILE A 43 -1.41 19.48 3.32
N ALA A 44 -0.24 20.08 3.54
CA ALA A 44 -0.05 21.13 4.53
C ALA A 44 -0.75 22.45 4.13
N ASP A 45 -0.54 22.90 2.89
CA ASP A 45 -1.00 24.18 2.40
C ASP A 45 -1.38 24.16 0.91
N GLY A 46 -1.94 25.28 0.43
CA GLY A 46 -2.39 25.42 -0.95
C GLY A 46 -3.69 24.67 -1.28
N PRO A 47 -3.97 24.44 -2.58
CA PRO A 47 -5.16 23.71 -3.01
C PRO A 47 -5.20 22.29 -2.42
N GLY A 48 -6.29 21.96 -1.74
CA GLY A 48 -6.47 20.65 -1.11
C GLY A 48 -5.86 20.52 0.28
N ALA A 49 -5.36 21.60 0.87
CA ALA A 49 -4.84 21.63 2.24
C ALA A 49 -5.80 21.00 3.26
N GLY A 50 -5.23 20.24 4.19
CA GLY A 50 -5.95 19.47 5.20
C GLY A 50 -6.60 18.18 4.68
N GLY A 51 -6.51 17.89 3.38
CA GLY A 51 -6.90 16.62 2.78
C GLY A 51 -5.71 15.73 2.43
N SER A 52 -5.98 14.60 1.78
CA SER A 52 -4.97 13.60 1.41
C SER A 52 -5.31 12.98 0.05
N PHE A 53 -4.30 12.65 -0.74
CA PHE A 53 -4.48 11.77 -1.88
C PHE A 53 -4.56 10.33 -1.39
N VAL A 54 -5.46 9.56 -1.99
CA VAL A 54 -5.69 8.15 -1.64
C VAL A 54 -5.49 7.29 -2.86
N LEU A 55 -4.61 6.30 -2.76
CA LEU A 55 -4.54 5.21 -3.73
C LEU A 55 -5.26 3.99 -3.14
N ALA A 56 -6.28 3.50 -3.84
CA ALA A 56 -6.94 2.25 -3.52
C ALA A 56 -6.71 1.24 -4.65
N GLN A 57 -6.14 0.09 -4.31
CA GLN A 57 -5.89 -0.99 -5.25
C GLN A 57 -6.38 -2.32 -4.69
N ARG A 58 -6.84 -3.19 -5.59
CA ARG A 58 -7.23 -4.55 -5.25
C ARG A 58 -6.24 -5.51 -5.87
N TRP A 59 -5.60 -6.30 -5.03
CA TRP A 59 -4.60 -7.28 -5.41
C TRP A 59 -5.12 -8.70 -5.15
N ILE A 60 -5.02 -9.57 -6.14
CA ILE A 60 -5.30 -11.00 -6.00
C ILE A 60 -3.95 -11.71 -5.90
N HIS A 61 -3.77 -12.57 -4.90
CA HIS A 61 -2.54 -13.31 -4.70
C HIS A 61 -2.62 -14.72 -5.30
N ASP A 62 -1.53 -15.17 -5.91
CA ASP A 62 -1.23 -16.58 -6.13
C ASP A 62 -0.63 -17.16 -4.84
N LEU A 63 -1.51 -17.47 -3.88
CA LEU A 63 -1.12 -17.98 -2.56
C LEU A 63 -0.45 -19.35 -2.67
N ASP A 64 -0.88 -20.21 -3.60
CA ASP A 64 -0.31 -21.54 -3.79
C ASP A 64 1.10 -21.43 -4.39
N GLY A 65 1.29 -20.60 -5.42
CA GLY A 65 2.59 -20.34 -6.02
C GLY A 65 3.57 -19.72 -5.02
N PHE A 66 3.12 -18.78 -4.20
CA PHE A 66 3.96 -18.21 -3.14
C PHE A 66 4.28 -19.22 -2.04
N ALA A 67 3.30 -20.03 -1.61
CA ALA A 67 3.48 -21.06 -0.59
C ALA A 67 4.39 -22.22 -1.04
N ALA A 68 4.54 -22.44 -2.34
CA ALA A 68 5.46 -23.44 -2.90
C ALA A 68 6.95 -23.07 -2.74
N LEU A 69 7.26 -21.78 -2.55
CA LEU A 69 8.62 -21.32 -2.25
C LEU A 69 9.05 -21.78 -0.84
N ALA A 70 10.34 -22.02 -0.67
CA ALA A 70 10.89 -22.19 0.67
C ALA A 70 10.76 -20.88 1.47
N THR A 71 10.61 -20.94 2.80
CA THR A 71 10.46 -19.73 3.63
C THR A 71 11.57 -18.71 3.39
N ALA A 72 12.84 -19.15 3.29
CA ALA A 72 13.96 -18.26 3.00
C ALA A 72 13.82 -17.54 1.65
N GLU A 73 13.22 -18.18 0.64
CA GLU A 73 12.95 -17.55 -0.66
C GLU A 73 11.80 -16.56 -0.57
N GLN A 74 10.75 -16.87 0.20
CA GLN A 74 9.65 -15.92 0.47
C GLN A 74 10.18 -14.68 1.19
N GLU A 75 11.06 -14.85 2.17
CA GLU A 75 11.72 -13.75 2.87
C GLU A 75 12.55 -12.90 1.92
N GLN A 76 13.26 -13.49 0.96
CA GLN A 76 13.95 -12.74 -0.10
C GLN A 76 13.02 -12.07 -1.12
N VAL A 77 11.80 -12.56 -1.32
CA VAL A 77 10.78 -11.88 -2.13
C VAL A 77 10.27 -10.64 -1.40
N ILE A 78 10.03 -10.72 -0.09
CA ILE A 78 9.47 -9.63 0.70
C ILE A 78 10.54 -8.63 1.16
N GLY A 79 11.71 -9.11 1.57
CA GLY A 79 12.80 -8.33 2.17
C GLY A 79 12.84 -8.35 3.71
N ARG A 80 12.00 -9.19 4.35
CA ARG A 80 11.95 -9.34 5.82
C ARG A 80 11.77 -10.80 6.21
N THR A 81 12.11 -11.16 7.44
CA THR A 81 11.83 -12.47 8.01
C THR A 81 10.32 -12.67 8.21
N LYS A 82 9.84 -13.90 7.97
CA LYS A 82 8.41 -14.20 8.01
C LYS A 82 7.82 -14.18 9.43
N PRO A 83 8.44 -14.77 10.46
CA PRO A 83 7.83 -14.88 11.79
C PRO A 83 7.70 -13.53 12.49
N ASP A 84 8.73 -12.70 12.42
CA ASP A 84 8.92 -11.52 13.28
C ASP A 84 9.15 -10.22 12.50
N SER A 85 9.15 -10.26 11.16
CA SER A 85 9.28 -9.07 10.31
C SER A 85 10.53 -8.26 10.62
N VAL A 86 11.66 -8.93 10.81
CA VAL A 86 12.99 -8.31 10.88
C VAL A 86 13.49 -8.09 9.46
N GLU A 87 13.99 -6.89 9.16
CA GLU A 87 14.62 -6.61 7.85
C GLU A 87 15.82 -7.52 7.60
N LEU A 88 15.98 -7.99 6.37
CA LEU A 88 17.12 -8.82 5.99
C LEU A 88 18.39 -7.98 5.89
N GLU A 89 19.49 -8.47 6.49
CA GLU A 89 20.81 -7.82 6.37
C GLU A 89 21.27 -7.70 4.90
N ASP A 90 21.10 -8.79 4.14
CA ASP A 90 21.39 -8.83 2.70
C ASP A 90 20.10 -8.63 1.89
N LEU A 91 19.57 -7.40 1.91
CA LEU A 91 18.31 -7.06 1.23
C LEU A 91 18.43 -7.16 -0.31
N PRO A 92 17.70 -8.07 -0.98
CA PRO A 92 17.76 -8.15 -2.44
C PRO A 92 17.17 -6.89 -3.09
N ALA A 93 17.87 -6.34 -4.08
CA ALA A 93 17.45 -5.12 -4.79
C ALA A 93 16.12 -5.26 -5.57
N ASN A 94 15.60 -6.48 -5.72
CA ASN A 94 14.31 -6.78 -6.34
C ASN A 94 13.30 -7.41 -5.36
N SER A 95 13.61 -7.42 -4.05
CA SER A 95 12.61 -7.70 -3.01
C SER A 95 11.59 -6.56 -2.93
N HIS A 96 10.40 -6.83 -2.41
CA HIS A 96 9.35 -5.81 -2.25
C HIS A 96 9.87 -4.60 -1.47
N LEU A 97 10.46 -4.82 -0.30
CA LEU A 97 11.06 -3.75 0.52
C LEU A 97 12.13 -2.97 -0.28
N GLY A 98 13.03 -3.65 -0.96
CA GLY A 98 14.06 -3.02 -1.80
C GLY A 98 13.52 -2.26 -3.03
N ARG A 99 12.24 -2.40 -3.38
CA ARG A 99 11.57 -1.64 -4.43
C ARG A 99 10.70 -0.50 -3.92
N VAL A 100 10.25 -0.54 -2.67
CA VAL A 100 9.31 0.46 -2.12
C VAL A 100 9.92 1.40 -1.10
N VAL A 101 11.07 1.07 -0.52
CA VAL A 101 11.83 2.00 0.33
C VAL A 101 12.73 2.87 -0.54
N HIS A 102 12.53 4.18 -0.46
CA HIS A 102 13.30 5.19 -1.19
C HIS A 102 13.70 6.31 -0.23
N THR A 103 14.82 6.97 -0.52
CA THR A 103 15.27 8.16 0.21
C THR A 103 15.36 9.35 -0.72
N ASP A 104 15.14 10.54 -0.18
CA ASP A 104 15.29 11.79 -0.90
C ASP A 104 16.76 12.25 -0.98
N ALA A 105 17.00 13.46 -1.48
CA ALA A 105 18.35 14.01 -1.61
C ALA A 105 19.01 14.37 -0.26
N ALA A 106 18.23 14.54 0.81
CA ALA A 106 18.72 14.76 2.17
C ALA A 106 19.03 13.43 2.89
N GLY A 107 18.54 12.32 2.34
CA GLY A 107 18.67 10.98 2.91
C GLY A 107 17.49 10.59 3.80
N ASP A 108 16.43 11.39 3.81
CA ASP A 108 15.19 11.10 4.55
C ASP A 108 14.33 10.12 3.74
N GLU A 109 13.64 9.21 4.43
CA GLU A 109 12.78 8.23 3.76
C GLU A 109 11.56 8.90 3.11
N ILE A 110 11.25 8.46 1.88
CA ILE A 110 10.06 8.88 1.15
C ILE A 110 8.93 7.93 1.54
N GLU A 111 8.10 8.37 2.46
CA GLU A 111 7.08 7.52 3.07
C GLU A 111 5.65 7.83 2.59
N ILE A 112 4.79 6.82 2.71
CA ILE A 112 3.33 6.90 2.53
C ILE A 112 2.65 6.22 3.73
N TYR A 113 1.44 6.64 4.09
CA TYR A 113 0.71 5.98 5.16
C TYR A 113 -0.22 4.90 4.63
N ARG A 114 -0.02 3.64 5.04
CA ARG A 114 -0.79 2.50 4.52
C ARG A 114 -1.83 2.01 5.52
N ARG A 115 -3.00 1.66 5.00
CA ARG A 115 -4.11 1.02 5.74
C ARG A 115 -4.62 -0.20 4.97
N SER A 116 -3.70 -0.90 4.33
CA SER A 116 -3.97 -2.11 3.58
C SER A 116 -4.54 -3.19 4.48
N VAL A 117 -5.50 -3.95 3.96
CA VAL A 117 -6.17 -5.02 4.70
C VAL A 117 -6.45 -6.21 3.79
N PRO A 118 -6.26 -7.44 4.29
CA PRO A 118 -6.69 -8.65 3.60
C PRO A 118 -8.16 -8.63 3.20
N TYR A 119 -8.47 -9.26 2.08
CA TYR A 119 -9.82 -9.62 1.68
C TYR A 119 -9.84 -11.01 1.03
N GLY A 120 -11.02 -11.60 0.92
CA GLY A 120 -11.17 -12.87 0.23
C GLY A 120 -12.62 -13.32 0.07
N THR A 121 -12.80 -14.18 -0.91
CA THR A 121 -14.03 -14.89 -1.27
C THR A 121 -13.71 -16.38 -1.40
N SER A 122 -14.66 -17.18 -1.89
CA SER A 122 -14.40 -18.59 -2.20
C SER A 122 -13.48 -18.80 -3.41
N THR A 123 -13.21 -17.77 -4.22
CA THR A 123 -12.44 -17.90 -5.48
C THR A 123 -11.24 -16.98 -5.56
N GLU A 124 -11.21 -15.89 -4.79
CA GLU A 124 -10.12 -14.91 -4.82
C GLU A 124 -9.74 -14.53 -3.40
N ALA A 125 -8.46 -14.34 -3.15
CA ALA A 125 -7.98 -13.81 -1.89
C ALA A 125 -6.76 -12.91 -2.16
N GLY A 126 -6.62 -11.86 -1.37
CA GLY A 126 -5.43 -11.02 -1.45
C GLY A 126 -5.53 -9.77 -0.59
N LEU A 127 -4.96 -8.68 -1.08
CA LEU A 127 -4.81 -7.44 -0.33
C LEU A 127 -5.63 -6.32 -0.97
N TYR A 128 -6.44 -5.64 -0.17
CA TYR A 128 -6.97 -4.35 -0.53
C TYR A 128 -5.95 -3.31 -0.07
N PHE A 129 -5.10 -2.87 -0.99
CA PHE A 129 -4.07 -1.89 -0.72
C PHE A 129 -4.70 -0.49 -0.65
N LEU A 130 -4.48 0.19 0.47
CA LEU A 130 -4.97 1.55 0.70
C LEU A 130 -3.83 2.40 1.22
N ALA A 131 -3.47 3.44 0.48
CA ALA A 131 -2.40 4.35 0.84
C ALA A 131 -2.86 5.80 0.83
N PHE A 132 -2.30 6.59 1.73
CA PHE A 132 -2.54 8.01 1.91
C PHE A 132 -1.22 8.77 1.76
N THR A 133 -1.25 9.88 1.03
CA THR A 133 -0.07 10.70 0.76
C THR A 133 -0.48 12.16 0.55
N ASP A 134 0.42 13.07 0.90
CA ASP A 134 0.34 14.50 0.54
C ASP A 134 0.83 14.77 -0.89
N ASP A 135 1.61 13.84 -1.47
CA ASP A 135 2.20 13.96 -2.80
C ASP A 135 2.08 12.66 -3.60
N LEU A 136 1.47 12.75 -4.78
CA LEU A 136 1.31 11.62 -5.71
C LEU A 136 2.63 11.14 -6.31
N ALA A 137 3.66 11.98 -6.37
CA ALA A 137 4.96 11.58 -6.90
C ALA A 137 5.61 10.46 -6.07
N LYS A 138 5.33 10.40 -4.76
CA LYS A 138 5.78 9.31 -3.88
C LYS A 138 5.20 7.96 -4.31
N ILE A 139 3.91 7.94 -4.66
CA ILE A 139 3.23 6.73 -5.15
C ILE A 139 3.75 6.32 -6.52
N ASP A 140 3.91 7.29 -7.44
CA ASP A 140 4.43 7.02 -8.78
C ASP A 140 5.87 6.46 -8.74
N LEU A 141 6.70 6.96 -7.82
CA LEU A 141 8.04 6.44 -7.56
C LEU A 141 7.98 4.97 -7.14
N MET A 142 7.18 4.65 -6.11
CA MET A 142 7.06 3.28 -5.59
C MET A 142 6.48 2.32 -6.63
N LEU A 143 5.38 2.68 -7.30
CA LEU A 143 4.77 1.85 -8.34
C LEU A 143 5.70 1.70 -9.55
N GLY A 144 6.37 2.78 -9.97
CA GLY A 144 7.35 2.75 -11.05
C GLY A 144 8.50 1.79 -10.76
N ALA A 145 9.01 1.80 -9.52
CA ALA A 145 10.02 0.84 -9.08
C ALA A 145 9.47 -0.59 -9.03
N MET A 146 8.26 -0.81 -8.52
CA MET A 146 7.64 -2.14 -8.45
C MET A 146 7.48 -2.76 -9.85
N PHE A 147 7.01 -2.00 -10.83
CA PHE A 147 6.75 -2.49 -12.19
C PHE A 147 7.93 -2.33 -13.16
N GLY A 148 9.10 -1.92 -12.67
CA GLY A 148 10.34 -1.83 -13.44
C GLY A 148 10.41 -0.68 -14.45
N ALA A 149 9.65 0.39 -14.21
CA ALA A 149 9.70 1.62 -15.00
C ALA A 149 10.90 2.52 -14.67
N THR A 150 11.76 2.11 -13.72
CA THR A 150 12.95 2.85 -13.27
C THR A 150 14.17 2.73 -14.20
N GLY A 151 14.14 1.83 -15.20
CA GLY A 151 15.23 1.67 -16.17
C GLY A 151 16.44 0.86 -15.70
N ASP A 152 16.42 0.32 -14.47
CA ASP A 152 17.46 -0.53 -13.90
C ASP A 152 17.29 -2.03 -14.24
N GLY A 153 16.28 -2.37 -15.05
CA GLY A 153 16.00 -3.72 -15.52
C GLY A 153 15.45 -4.66 -14.44
N ARG A 154 15.01 -4.11 -13.29
CA ARG A 154 14.48 -4.88 -12.16
C ARG A 154 13.01 -4.53 -11.93
N HIS A 155 12.25 -5.50 -11.46
CA HIS A 155 10.89 -5.32 -10.98
C HIS A 155 10.77 -6.01 -9.61
N ASP A 156 9.73 -5.67 -8.87
CA ASP A 156 9.42 -6.29 -7.59
C ASP A 156 9.02 -7.75 -7.77
N ARG A 157 9.72 -8.67 -7.11
CA ARG A 157 9.41 -10.10 -7.16
C ARG A 157 8.01 -10.42 -6.64
N LEU A 158 7.46 -9.63 -5.72
CA LEU A 158 6.12 -9.85 -5.17
C LEU A 158 5.04 -9.77 -6.25
N VAL A 159 5.22 -8.93 -7.29
CA VAL A 159 4.24 -8.82 -8.39
C VAL A 159 4.19 -10.06 -9.28
N THR A 160 5.11 -11.02 -9.10
CA THR A 160 5.00 -12.36 -9.72
C THR A 160 3.92 -13.21 -9.04
N PHE A 161 3.61 -12.94 -7.78
CA PHE A 161 2.66 -13.70 -6.95
C PHE A 161 1.41 -12.90 -6.60
N SER A 162 1.27 -11.70 -7.15
CA SER A 162 0.19 -10.78 -6.80
C SER A 162 -0.15 -9.90 -7.99
N GLU A 163 -1.40 -9.96 -8.44
CA GLU A 163 -1.91 -9.20 -9.59
C GLU A 163 -2.82 -8.06 -9.11
N THR A 164 -2.54 -6.84 -9.57
CA THR A 164 -3.44 -5.69 -9.37
C THR A 164 -4.56 -5.71 -10.40
N VAL A 165 -5.78 -5.99 -9.95
CA VAL A 165 -6.97 -6.16 -10.80
C VAL A 165 -7.90 -4.94 -10.82
N SER A 166 -7.63 -3.95 -9.97
CA SER A 166 -8.22 -2.62 -10.06
C SER A 166 -7.38 -1.61 -9.28
N GLY A 167 -7.35 -0.36 -9.75
CA GLY A 167 -6.72 0.75 -9.04
C GLY A 167 -7.48 2.05 -9.30
N ALA A 168 -7.55 2.91 -8.28
CA ALA A 168 -8.15 4.23 -8.39
C ALA A 168 -7.46 5.21 -7.45
N TYR A 169 -7.29 6.45 -7.95
CA TYR A 169 -6.90 7.58 -7.15
C TYR A 169 -8.14 8.35 -6.69
N TYR A 170 -8.14 8.75 -5.43
CA TYR A 170 -9.13 9.63 -4.83
C TYR A 170 -8.44 10.78 -4.12
N TYR A 171 -9.24 11.79 -3.77
CA TYR A 171 -8.86 12.82 -2.84
C TYR A 171 -9.83 12.77 -1.65
N ALA A 172 -9.30 12.62 -0.44
CA ALA A 172 -10.03 12.68 0.81
C ALA A 172 -9.96 14.11 1.33
N PRO A 173 -11.03 14.93 1.21
CA PRO A 173 -10.98 16.33 1.59
C PRO A 173 -10.91 16.52 3.09
N SER A 174 -10.42 17.69 3.51
CA SER A 174 -10.52 18.11 4.92
C SER A 174 -11.97 18.17 5.37
N ARG A 175 -12.18 18.03 6.69
CA ARG A 175 -13.52 18.15 7.28
C ARG A 175 -14.13 19.52 6.99
N GLU A 176 -13.32 20.58 7.07
CA GLU A 176 -13.70 21.96 6.77
C GLU A 176 -14.16 22.10 5.31
N THR A 177 -13.45 21.46 4.37
CA THR A 177 -13.84 21.42 2.96
C THR A 177 -15.19 20.72 2.80
N LEU A 178 -15.37 19.54 3.39
CA LEU A 178 -16.63 18.80 3.34
C LEU A 178 -17.80 19.62 3.94
N GLN A 179 -17.57 20.33 5.05
CA GLN A 179 -18.56 21.22 5.66
C GLN A 179 -18.93 22.38 4.73
N SER A 180 -17.95 23.01 4.07
CA SER A 180 -18.21 24.10 3.11
C SER A 180 -19.06 23.67 1.91
N LEU A 181 -18.99 22.37 1.55
CA LEU A 181 -19.77 21.76 0.48
C LEU A 181 -21.15 21.25 0.96
N GLY A 182 -21.46 21.36 2.25
CA GLY A 182 -22.68 20.81 2.85
C GLY A 182 -22.70 19.28 2.94
N LEU A 183 -21.53 18.63 2.91
CA LEU A 183 -21.37 17.17 2.88
C LEU A 183 -20.93 16.55 4.22
N ALA A 184 -20.59 17.37 5.22
CA ALA A 184 -20.29 16.91 6.56
C ALA A 184 -21.46 17.22 7.51
N GLY A 185 -22.08 16.17 8.05
CA GLY A 185 -23.07 16.23 9.12
C GLY A 185 -22.45 16.28 10.52
#